data_AF-A0A4Q5WPR5-F1
#
_entry.id   AF-A0A4Q5WPR5-F1
#
_cell.length_a   1.000
_cell.length_b   1.000
_cell.length_c   1.000
_cell.angle_alpha   90.00
_cell.angle_beta   90.00
_cell.angle_gamma   90.00
#
_symmetry.space_group_name_H-M   'P 1'
#
loop_
_entity.id
_entity.type
_entity.pdbx_description
1 polymer ?
#
loop_
_entity_poly.entity_id
_entity_poly.type
_entity_poly.pdbx_seq_one_letter_code
_entity_poly.pdbx_strand_id
1 'polypeptide(L)'
;MKIVAEANQGGEMVRQTLLTAGVPCTVELVHAIKGKCVRAEPVSVLYQHGRVRHCRQFRDLEAQLVAMGAESVEEAGTDRADALVWAVSALDLIANVAGPPSIRRL
;
A
#
# COMPACT_ATOMS: atom_id res chain seq x y z
N MET A 1 -3.31 9.49 -14.47
CA MET A 1 -3.21 9.17 -13.03
C MET A 1 -3.80 7.78 -12.82
N LYS A 2 -3.14 6.92 -12.04
CA LYS A 2 -3.64 5.59 -11.64
C LYS A 2 -4.14 5.66 -10.19
N ILE A 3 -5.29 5.08 -9.93
CA ILE A 3 -5.90 4.98 -8.61
C ILE A 3 -6.06 3.49 -8.30
N VAL A 4 -5.63 3.09 -7.11
CA VAL A 4 -5.82 1.72 -6.62
C VAL A 4 -6.88 1.78 -5.54
N ALA A 5 -7.90 0.94 -5.65
CA ALA A 5 -8.98 0.85 -4.69
C ALA A 5 -9.21 -0.61 -4.31
N GLU A 6 -9.36 -0.89 -3.02
CA GLU A 6 -9.72 -2.23 -2.57
C GLU A 6 -11.14 -2.58 -3.05
N ALA A 7 -11.26 -3.73 -3.70
CA ALA A 7 -12.47 -4.29 -4.26
C ALA A 7 -13.35 -4.86 -3.15
N ASN A 8 -14.01 -3.95 -2.44
CA ASN A 8 -15.10 -4.20 -1.52
C ASN A 8 -16.32 -3.38 -1.97
N GLN A 9 -17.35 -3.28 -1.12
CA GLN A 9 -18.55 -2.50 -1.42
C GLN A 9 -18.23 -1.01 -1.68
N GLY A 10 -17.17 -0.47 -1.07
CA GLY A 10 -16.70 0.90 -1.29
C GLY A 10 -15.87 1.08 -2.56
N GLY A 11 -15.09 0.08 -2.96
CA GLY A 11 -14.20 0.17 -4.13
C GLY A 11 -14.92 0.37 -5.46
N GLU A 12 -16.01 -0.37 -5.69
CA GLU A 12 -16.79 -0.19 -6.93
C GLU A 12 -17.48 1.19 -6.94
N MET A 13 -17.95 1.66 -5.78
CA MET A 13 -18.51 3.01 -5.64
C MET A 13 -17.47 4.06 -6.02
N VAL A 14 -16.21 3.95 -5.56
CA VAL A 14 -15.13 4.88 -5.95
C VAL A 14 -14.96 4.92 -7.47
N ARG A 15 -14.90 3.75 -8.11
CA ARG A 15 -14.78 3.66 -9.57
C ARG A 15 -15.95 4.36 -10.27
N GLN A 16 -17.18 4.06 -9.87
CA GLN A 16 -18.36 4.67 -10.46
C GLN A 16 -18.41 6.19 -10.24
N THR A 17 -18.12 6.67 -9.03
CA THR A 17 -18.10 8.10 -8.71
C THR A 17 -17.09 8.86 -9.57
N LEU A 18 -15.87 8.33 -9.73
CA LEU A 18 -14.84 8.97 -10.56
C LEU A 18 -15.22 8.98 -12.04
N LEU A 19 -15.81 7.89 -12.54
CA LEU A 19 -16.34 7.82 -13.89
C LEU A 19 -17.45 8.84 -14.12
N THR A 20 -18.43 8.92 -13.23
CA THR A 20 -19.55 9.88 -13.31
C THR A 20 -19.07 11.33 -13.22
N ALA A 21 -18.03 11.61 -12.43
CA ALA A 21 -17.43 12.93 -12.33
C ALA A 21 -16.58 13.32 -13.56
N GLY A 22 -16.39 12.41 -14.52
CA GLY A 22 -15.61 12.67 -15.75
C GLY A 22 -14.11 12.78 -15.49
N VAL A 23 -13.58 12.18 -14.42
CA VAL A 23 -12.16 12.26 -14.08
C VAL A 23 -11.37 11.32 -15.00
N PRO A 24 -10.39 11.82 -15.79
CA PRO A 24 -9.57 10.99 -16.66
C PRO A 24 -8.51 10.22 -15.84
N CYS A 25 -8.92 9.13 -15.19
CA CYS A 25 -8.04 8.27 -14.40
C CYS A 25 -8.33 6.78 -14.61
N THR A 26 -7.29 5.97 -14.50
CA THR A 26 -7.41 4.50 -14.49
C THR A 26 -7.62 4.06 -13.05
N VAL A 27 -8.73 3.38 -12.78
CA VAL A 27 -9.02 2.78 -11.47
C VAL A 27 -8.73 1.27 -11.55
N GLU A 28 -7.80 0.80 -10.73
CA GLU A 28 -7.51 -0.61 -10.53
C GLU A 28 -8.14 -1.09 -9.24
N LEU A 29 -8.99 -2.12 -9.35
CA LEU A 29 -9.63 -2.76 -8.21
C LEU A 29 -8.80 -3.95 -7.75
N VAL A 30 -8.38 -3.95 -6.48
CA VAL A 30 -7.51 -4.98 -5.90
C VAL A 30 -8.20 -5.70 -4.75
N HIS A 31 -8.00 -7.00 -4.61
CA HIS A 31 -8.61 -7.76 -3.52
C HIS A 31 -7.55 -8.07 -2.46
N ALA A 32 -7.82 -7.72 -1.21
CA ALA A 32 -6.98 -8.14 -0.10
C ALA A 32 -7.21 -9.63 0.20
N ILE A 33 -6.12 -10.42 0.18
CA ILE A 33 -6.15 -11.84 0.57
C ILE A 33 -5.52 -12.02 1.97
N LYS A 34 -4.68 -11.08 2.39
CA LYS A 34 -3.97 -11.09 3.67
C LYS A 34 -4.48 -9.94 4.55
N GLY A 35 -4.38 -10.09 5.86
CA GLY A 35 -4.63 -9.01 6.82
C GLY A 35 -3.71 -7.80 6.60
N LYS A 36 -4.07 -6.64 7.13
CA LYS A 36 -3.38 -5.37 6.86
C LYS A 36 -1.91 -5.43 7.29
N CYS A 37 -1.65 -5.95 8.49
CA CYS A 37 -0.29 -6.05 9.04
C CYS A 37 0.61 -6.98 8.21
N VAL A 38 0.09 -8.13 7.78
CA VAL A 38 0.85 -9.08 6.94
C VAL A 38 1.14 -8.47 5.57
N ARG A 39 0.20 -7.71 5.01
CA ARG A 39 0.41 -7.00 3.72
C ARG A 39 1.47 -5.90 3.84
N ALA A 40 1.62 -5.29 5.02
CA ALA A 40 2.58 -4.21 5.26
C ALA A 40 4.04 -4.67 5.40
N GLU A 41 4.28 -5.95 5.70
CA GLU A 41 5.63 -6.53 5.86
C GLU A 41 6.59 -6.20 4.69
N PRO A 42 6.29 -6.47 3.41
CA PRO A 42 7.19 -6.14 2.31
C PRO A 42 7.42 -4.62 2.14
N VAL A 43 6.45 -3.80 2.56
CA VAL A 43 6.57 -2.34 2.50
C VAL A 43 7.47 -1.82 3.62
N SER A 44 7.47 -2.43 4.80
CA SER A 44 8.36 -2.04 5.90
C SER A 44 9.84 -2.23 5.52
N VAL A 45 10.16 -3.27 4.74
CA VAL A 45 11.51 -3.50 4.19
C VAL A 45 11.94 -2.37 3.26
N LEU A 46 11.03 -1.85 2.42
CA LEU A 46 11.31 -0.68 1.58
C LEU A 46 11.61 0.57 2.41
N TYR A 47 10.90 0.77 3.53
CA TYR A 47 11.19 1.85 4.48
C TYR A 47 12.56 1.67 5.13
N GLN A 48 12.88 0.46 5.60
CA GLN A 48 14.17 0.15 6.24
C GLN A 48 15.36 0.41 5.30
N HIS A 49 15.23 0.11 4.02
CA HIS A 49 16.24 0.43 3.00
C HIS A 49 16.21 1.88 2.50
N GLY A 50 15.35 2.74 3.07
CA GLY A 50 15.25 4.14 2.69
C GLY A 50 14.69 4.37 1.28
N ARG A 51 13.99 3.39 0.71
CA ARG A 51 13.37 3.46 -0.63
C ARG A 51 12.03 4.18 -0.63
N VAL A 52 11.40 4.33 0.53
CA VAL A 52 10.19 5.14 0.73
C VAL A 52 10.49 6.27 1.70
N ARG A 53 10.09 7.49 1.34
CA ARG A 53 10.21 8.69 2.18
C ARG A 53 8.98 9.57 2.01
N HIS A 54 8.49 10.15 3.11
CA HIS A 54 7.43 11.14 3.05
C HIS A 54 8.02 12.53 2.77
N CYS A 55 7.44 13.25 1.81
CA CYS A 55 7.88 14.62 1.48
C CYS A 55 7.49 15.67 2.53
N ARG A 56 6.60 15.32 3.47
CA ARG A 56 6.09 16.17 4.54
C ARG A 56 5.73 15.30 5.76
N GLN A 57 5.39 15.95 6.86
CA GLN A 57 4.84 15.28 8.03
C GLN A 57 3.37 14.92 7.78
N PHE A 58 3.01 13.68 8.06
CA PHE A 58 1.64 13.19 7.95
C PHE A 58 1.23 12.55 9.28
N ARG A 59 0.96 13.38 10.31
CA ARG A 59 0.77 12.92 11.69
C ARG A 59 -0.22 11.76 11.83
N ASP A 60 -1.38 11.85 11.20
CA ASP A 60 -2.40 10.79 11.27
C ASP A 60 -1.93 9.50 10.60
N LEU A 61 -1.23 9.61 9.46
CA LEU A 61 -0.66 8.45 8.78
C LEU A 61 0.46 7.83 9.60
N GLU A 62 1.37 8.64 10.13
CA GLU A 62 2.49 8.21 10.95
C GLU A 62 2.02 7.52 12.24
N ALA A 63 0.99 8.06 12.90
CA ALA A 63 0.35 7.41 14.04
C ALA A 63 -0.23 6.03 13.68
N GLN A 64 -0.89 5.91 12.52
CA GLN A 64 -1.41 4.64 12.04
C GLN A 64 -0.32 3.65 11.63
N LEU A 65 0.81 4.12 11.08
CA LEU A 65 1.97 3.28 10.76
C LEU A 65 2.62 2.72 12.02
N VAL A 66 2.75 3.52 13.07
CA VAL A 66 3.24 3.06 14.38
C VAL A 66 2.28 2.03 14.97
N ALA A 67 0.97 2.29 14.93
CA ALA A 67 -0.03 1.34 15.41
C ALA A 67 0.02 0.01 14.64
N MET A 68 0.14 0.04 13.31
CA MET A 68 0.20 -1.17 12.49
C MET A 68 1.37 -2.11 12.83
N GLY A 69 2.46 -1.57 13.40
CA GLY A 69 3.61 -2.36 13.85
C GLY A 69 3.53 -2.91 15.27
N ALA A 70 2.49 -2.57 16.05
CA ALA A 70 2.35 -3.03 17.42
C ALA A 70 1.58 -4.36 17.50
N GLU A 71 2.05 -5.28 18.37
CA GLU A 71 1.54 -6.66 18.48
C GLU A 71 0.06 -6.78 18.89
N SER A 72 -0.55 -5.71 19.41
CA SER A 72 -1.86 -5.72 20.06
C SER A 72 -2.92 -4.84 19.38
N VAL A 73 -2.71 -4.43 18.12
CA VAL A 73 -3.62 -3.49 17.46
C VAL A 73 -4.81 -4.19 16.82
N GLU A 74 -6.02 -3.78 17.22
CA GLU A 74 -7.21 -4.00 16.41
C GLU A 74 -6.97 -3.38 15.03
N GLU A 75 -7.16 -4.13 13.94
CA GLU A 75 -6.97 -3.63 12.57
C GLU A 75 -7.83 -2.37 12.26
N ALA A 76 -8.82 -2.08 13.12
CA ALA A 76 -9.61 -0.87 13.12
C ALA A 76 -8.73 0.38 13.23
N GLY A 77 -8.90 1.32 12.29
CA GLY A 77 -8.25 2.62 12.33
C GLY A 77 -6.87 2.68 11.67
N THR A 78 -6.46 1.68 10.89
CA THR A 78 -5.19 1.66 10.13
C THR A 78 -5.36 2.00 8.64
N ASP A 79 -6.50 2.57 8.24
CA ASP A 79 -6.90 2.69 6.83
C ASP A 79 -5.97 3.58 5.99
N ARG A 80 -5.39 4.64 6.57
CA ARG A 80 -4.42 5.49 5.84
C ARG A 80 -3.11 4.74 5.63
N ALA A 81 -2.66 4.00 6.65
CA ALA A 81 -1.46 3.17 6.55
C ALA A 81 -1.67 2.05 5.53
N ASP A 82 -2.85 1.42 5.48
CA ASP A 82 -3.15 0.40 4.47
C ASP A 82 -3.25 0.97 3.05
N ALA A 83 -3.84 2.16 2.90
CA ALA A 83 -3.86 2.86 1.62
C ALA A 83 -2.44 3.18 1.12
N LEU A 84 -1.53 3.57 2.02
CA LEU A 84 -0.11 3.75 1.71
C LEU A 84 0.55 2.43 1.27
N VAL A 85 0.27 1.33 1.96
CA VAL A 85 0.78 0.00 1.60
C VAL A 85 0.36 -0.41 0.19
N TRP A 86 -0.91 -0.19 -0.17
CA TRP A 86 -1.39 -0.41 -1.54
C TRP A 86 -0.70 0.49 -2.55
N ALA A 87 -0.55 1.78 -2.25
CA ALA A 87 0.11 2.72 -3.13
C ALA A 87 1.57 2.30 -3.41
N VAL A 88 2.34 1.97 -2.37
CA VAL A 88 3.74 1.53 -2.52
C VAL A 88 3.83 0.20 -3.28
N SER A 89 2.93 -0.74 -3.00
CA SER A 89 2.90 -2.04 -3.68
C SER A 89 2.63 -1.88 -5.18
N ALA A 90 1.73 -0.97 -5.56
CA ALA A 90 1.36 -0.70 -6.94
C ALA A 90 2.41 0.09 -7.75
N LEU A 91 3.46 0.60 -7.10
CA LEU A 91 4.62 1.19 -7.78
C LEU A 91 5.62 0.13 -8.29
N ASP A 92 5.26 -1.17 -8.21
CA ASP A 92 6.11 -2.31 -8.56
C ASP A 92 7.49 -2.28 -7.87
N LEU A 93 7.58 -1.59 -6.71
CA LEU A 93 8.82 -1.45 -5.97
C LEU A 93 9.20 -2.76 -5.27
N ILE A 94 8.22 -3.60 -4.93
CA ILE A 94 8.40 -4.89 -4.24
C ILE A 94 9.17 -5.88 -5.11
N ALA A 95 8.84 -5.97 -6.41
CA ALA A 95 9.56 -6.83 -7.36
C ALA A 95 11.03 -6.41 -7.53
N ASN A 96 11.33 -5.13 -7.28
CA ASN A 96 12.68 -4.56 -7.35
C ASN A 96 13.47 -4.68 -6.03
N VAL A 97 12.96 -5.36 -4.99
CA VAL A 97 13.67 -5.50 -3.69
C VAL A 97 14.66 -6.68 -3.70
N ALA A 98 14.44 -7.73 -4.51
CA ALA A 98 15.43 -8.79 -4.72
C ALA A 98 15.09 -9.64 -5.95
N GLY A 99 16.00 -9.71 -6.93
CA GLY A 99 16.17 -10.94 -7.71
C GLY A 99 16.89 -11.97 -6.82
N PRO A 100 16.60 -13.27 -6.91
CA PRO A 100 17.25 -14.27 -6.07
C PRO A 100 18.78 -14.23 -6.27
N PRO A 101 19.58 -14.47 -5.21
CA PRO A 101 21.04 -14.53 -5.34
C PRO A 101 21.43 -15.64 -6.32
N SER A 102 22.12 -15.30 -7.41
CA SER A 102 22.66 -16.28 -8.35
C SER A 102 24.17 -16.41 -8.17
N ILE A 103 24.65 -17.64 -8.06
CA ILE A 103 26.08 -17.93 -8.01
C ILE A 103 26.60 -17.94 -9.44
N ARG A 104 27.50 -17.00 -9.77
CA ARG A 104 28.25 -17.02 -11.03
C ARG A 104 29.36 -18.08 -10.91
N ARG A 105 29.21 -19.21 -11.61
CA ARG A 105 30.33 -20.15 -11.79
C ARG A 105 31.30 -19.54 -12.81
N LEU A 106 32.56 -19.39 -12.41
CA LEU A 106 33.71 -19.11 -13.28
C LEU A 106 34.18 -20.40 -13.95
#